data_AF-A0A3M0MCP3-F1
#
_entry.id   AF-A0A3M0MCP3-F1
#
_cell.length_a   1.000
_cell.length_b   1.000
_cell.length_c   1.000
_cell.angle_alpha   90.00
_cell.angle_beta   90.00
_cell.angle_gamma   90.00
#
_symmetry.space_group_name_H-M   'P 1'
#
loop_
_entity.id
_entity.type
_entity.pdbx_description
1 polymer ?
#
loop_
_entity_poly.entity_id
_entity_poly.type
_entity_poly.pdbx_seq_one_letter_code
_entity_poly.pdbx_strand_id
1 'polypeptide(L)'
;MKIIVNEPEVTRHRVFRISYRGEQGPRIPHGAMDRLALFSEWTGTTPPEFILADQGDGWTFSDELLGYAVETGLSLDWFWLGNEKELVMTAHNAAKETRT
;
A
#
# COMPACT_ATOMS: atom_id res chain seq x y z
N MET A 1 -11.72 34.00 8.72
CA MET A 1 -11.51 33.09 7.59
C MET A 1 -10.31 33.59 6.80
N LYS A 2 -9.23 32.81 6.71
CA LYS A 2 -8.03 33.20 5.94
C LYS A 2 -7.48 31.95 5.26
N ILE A 3 -7.49 31.96 3.93
CA ILE A 3 -6.78 30.99 3.10
C ILE A 3 -5.32 31.43 3.13
N ILE A 4 -4.40 30.53 3.49
CA ILE A 4 -2.97 30.77 3.32
C ILE A 4 -2.55 29.91 2.15
N VAL A 5 -2.28 30.57 1.03
CA VAL A 5 -1.65 29.98 -0.15
C VAL A 5 -0.15 30.17 0.05
N ASN A 6 0.62 29.08 0.15
CA ASN A 6 2.06 29.14 -0.01
C ASN A 6 2.39 28.62 -1.41
N GLU A 7 2.97 29.50 -2.24
CA GLU A 7 3.50 29.16 -3.56
C GLU A 7 4.74 28.26 -3.46
N PRO A 8 5.11 27.51 -4.53
CA PRO A 8 5.89 26.30 -4.42
C PRO A 8 7.40 26.58 -4.51
N GLU A 9 8.18 26.13 -3.53
CA GLU A 9 9.61 25.93 -3.73
C GLU A 9 9.87 24.56 -4.36
N VAL A 10 10.38 24.60 -5.59
CA VAL A 10 10.84 23.46 -6.37
C VAL A 10 12.26 23.10 -5.94
N THR A 11 12.49 22.04 -5.14
CA THR A 11 13.70 21.19 -5.29
C THR A 11 13.56 19.81 -4.63
N ARG A 12 13.58 18.77 -5.48
CA ARG A 12 14.07 17.38 -5.33
C ARG A 12 13.80 16.60 -4.02
N HIS A 13 13.30 15.37 -4.24
CA HIS A 13 12.82 14.32 -3.31
C HIS A 13 11.35 14.49 -2.92
N ARG A 14 10.45 13.97 -3.77
CA ARG A 14 9.05 13.76 -3.40
C ARG A 14 8.98 12.63 -2.37
N VAL A 15 9.29 12.95 -1.11
CA VAL A 15 8.69 12.23 0.01
C VAL A 15 7.30 12.85 0.18
N PHE A 16 6.27 12.11 -0.23
CA PHE A 16 4.89 12.55 -0.08
C PHE A 16 4.56 12.66 1.42
N ARG A 17 4.63 13.88 1.96
CA ARG A 17 4.31 14.16 3.37
C ARG A 17 2.85 14.57 3.47
N ILE A 18 1.97 13.59 3.70
CA ILE A 18 0.56 13.86 3.99
C ILE A 18 0.49 14.49 5.39
N SER A 19 0.00 15.73 5.49
CA SER A 19 -0.22 16.44 6.76
C SER A 19 -1.71 16.47 7.09
N TYR A 20 -2.08 15.81 8.19
CA TYR A 20 -3.48 15.67 8.64
C TYR A 20 -3.94 16.89 9.46
N ARG A 21 -5.16 17.38 9.21
CA ARG A 21 -5.83 18.39 10.06
C ARG A 21 -7.27 17.95 10.37
N GLY A 22 -7.46 17.38 11.58
CA GLY A 22 -8.75 17.19 12.24
C GLY A 22 -9.45 15.83 12.02
N GLU A 23 -9.81 15.16 13.12
CA GLU A 23 -10.55 13.88 13.26
C GLU A 23 -9.89 12.65 12.60
N GLN A 24 -9.58 11.64 13.41
CA GLN A 24 -8.59 10.60 13.08
C GLN A 24 -9.03 9.72 11.90
N GLY A 25 -8.62 10.06 10.68
CA GLY A 25 -8.63 9.16 9.54
C GLY A 25 -7.85 7.86 9.84
N PRO A 26 -8.08 6.78 9.07
CA PRO A 26 -7.49 5.49 9.32
C PRO A 26 -5.98 5.58 9.26
N ARG A 27 -5.32 4.95 10.21
CA ARG A 27 -3.86 4.87 10.22
C ARG A 27 -3.43 3.63 9.44
N ILE A 28 -2.74 3.87 8.33
CA ILE A 28 -2.00 2.82 7.63
C ILE A 28 -0.97 2.25 8.62
N PRO A 29 -0.90 0.92 8.80
CA PRO A 29 0.07 0.28 9.69
C PRO A 29 1.51 0.68 9.35
N HIS A 30 2.34 0.73 10.39
CA HIS A 30 3.76 1.02 10.24
C HIS A 30 4.42 0.00 9.28
N GLY A 31 5.19 0.51 8.32
CA GLY A 31 5.88 -0.29 7.31
C GLY A 31 5.03 -0.79 6.14
N ALA A 32 3.71 -0.57 6.12
CA ALA A 32 2.87 -1.03 5.00
C ALA A 32 3.25 -0.31 3.69
N MET A 33 3.50 1.00 3.74
CA MET A 33 3.96 1.76 2.58
C MET A 33 5.35 1.34 2.11
N ASP A 34 6.25 1.00 3.04
CA ASP A 34 7.60 0.52 2.70
C ASP A 34 7.52 -0.85 2.00
N ARG A 35 6.64 -1.74 2.47
CA ARG A 35 6.39 -3.04 1.82
C ARG A 35 5.77 -2.88 0.44
N LEU A 36 4.81 -1.97 0.27
CA LEU A 36 4.22 -1.68 -1.04
C LEU A 36 5.27 -1.12 -2.02
N ALA A 37 6.11 -0.18 -1.56
CA ALA A 37 7.21 0.35 -2.36
C ALA A 37 8.18 -0.76 -2.76
N LEU A 38 8.62 -1.60 -1.80
CA LEU A 38 9.53 -2.72 -2.05
C LEU A 38 8.95 -3.73 -3.04
N PHE A 39 7.68 -4.08 -2.90
CA PHE A 39 7.00 -4.97 -3.83
C PHE A 39 6.95 -4.37 -5.23
N SER A 40 6.59 -3.09 -5.36
CA SER A 40 6.54 -2.41 -6.66
C SER A 40 7.90 -2.35 -7.34
N GLU A 41 8.97 -2.12 -6.56
CA GLU A 41 10.36 -2.15 -7.03
C GLU A 41 10.73 -3.55 -7.54
N TRP A 42 10.46 -4.60 -6.76
CA TRP A 42 10.84 -5.97 -7.10
C TRP A 42 10.06 -6.55 -8.29
N THR A 43 8.83 -6.09 -8.50
CA THR A 43 7.97 -6.58 -9.58
C THR A 43 7.96 -5.68 -10.82
N GLY A 44 8.60 -4.51 -10.77
CA GLY A 44 8.61 -3.55 -11.86
C GLY A 44 7.22 -2.94 -12.13
N THR A 45 6.38 -2.84 -11.10
CA THR A 45 5.01 -2.30 -11.19
C THR A 45 4.92 -0.92 -10.56
N THR A 46 3.82 -0.21 -10.78
CA THR A 46 3.56 1.11 -10.19
C THR A 46 2.48 0.99 -9.12
N PRO A 47 2.74 1.40 -7.86
CA PRO A 47 1.75 1.27 -6.80
C PRO A 47 0.57 2.25 -7.02
N PRO A 48 -0.62 1.92 -6.51
CA PRO A 48 -1.80 2.79 -6.61
C PRO A 48 -1.64 4.08 -5.79
N GLU A 49 -2.35 5.13 -6.19
CA GLU A 49 -2.32 6.42 -5.49
C GLU A 49 -3.12 6.37 -4.18
N PHE A 50 -4.27 5.69 -4.21
CA PHE A 50 -5.14 5.53 -3.04
C PHE A 50 -5.03 4.13 -2.47
N ILE A 51 -4.77 4.04 -1.16
CA ILE A 51 -4.67 2.77 -0.41
C ILE A 51 -5.97 2.44 0.31
N LEU A 52 -6.62 3.47 0.87
CA LEU A 52 -7.85 3.35 1.63
C LEU A 52 -8.93 4.26 1.03
N ALA A 53 -10.17 3.82 1.13
CA ALA A 53 -11.35 4.58 0.77
C ALA A 53 -12.35 4.57 1.92
N ASP A 54 -13.02 5.70 2.14
CA ASP A 54 -14.17 5.82 3.05
C ASP A 54 -15.44 5.44 2.28
N GLN A 55 -16.16 4.43 2.77
CA GLN A 55 -17.41 3.95 2.18
C GLN A 55 -18.65 4.48 2.92
N GLY A 56 -18.47 5.37 3.90
CA GLY A 56 -19.55 5.94 4.72
C GLY A 56 -19.93 5.10 5.95
N ASP A 57 -19.50 3.83 6.02
CA ASP A 57 -19.61 2.94 7.18
C ASP A 57 -18.25 2.60 7.82
N GLY A 58 -17.17 3.11 7.23
CA GLY A 58 -15.81 2.88 7.68
C GLY A 58 -14.81 2.99 6.54
N TRP A 59 -13.54 2.91 6.91
CA TRP A 59 -12.45 2.89 5.96
C TRP A 59 -12.05 1.45 5.64
N THR A 60 -11.92 1.17 4.35
CA THR A 60 -11.49 -0.13 3.82
C THR A 60 -10.44 0.08 2.73
N PHE A 61 -9.90 -1.00 2.16
CA PHE A 61 -9.01 -0.92 1.01
C PHE A 61 -9.73 -0.26 -0.18
N SER A 62 -9.03 0.62 -0.86
CA SER A 62 -9.51 1.23 -2.10
C SER A 62 -9.66 0.17 -3.20
N ASP A 63 -10.58 0.41 -4.14
CA ASP A 63 -10.71 -0.44 -5.32
C ASP A 63 -9.43 -0.47 -6.16
N GLU A 64 -8.65 0.62 -6.17
CA GLU A 64 -7.35 0.67 -6.83
C GLU A 64 -6.35 -0.31 -6.22
N LEU A 65 -6.28 -0.39 -4.88
CA LEU A 65 -5.40 -1.34 -4.21
C LEU A 65 -5.87 -2.77 -4.42
N LEU A 66 -7.18 -3.01 -4.36
CA LEU A 66 -7.74 -4.34 -4.61
C LEU A 66 -7.48 -4.80 -6.05
N GLY A 67 -7.68 -3.92 -7.03
CA GLY A 67 -7.35 -4.18 -8.44
C GLY A 67 -5.87 -4.47 -8.64
N TYR A 68 -5.00 -3.61 -8.10
CA TYR A 68 -3.56 -3.80 -8.12
C TYR A 68 -3.13 -5.14 -7.51
N ALA A 69 -3.73 -5.54 -6.39
CA ALA A 69 -3.40 -6.80 -5.73
C ALA A 69 -3.80 -8.02 -6.56
N VAL A 70 -4.96 -7.97 -7.22
CA VAL A 70 -5.41 -9.03 -8.15
C VAL A 70 -4.48 -9.12 -9.36
N GLU A 71 -4.09 -8.00 -9.95
CA GLU A 71 -3.27 -7.96 -11.17
C GLU A 71 -1.83 -8.41 -10.92
N THR A 72 -1.25 -8.04 -9.78
CA THR A 72 0.17 -8.27 -9.47
C THR A 72 0.43 -9.48 -8.59
N GLY A 73 -0.61 -10.03 -7.95
CA GLY A 73 -0.48 -11.09 -6.95
C GLY A 73 0.02 -10.60 -5.58
N LEU A 74 -0.13 -9.31 -5.27
CA LEU A 74 0.20 -8.77 -3.95
C LEU A 74 -0.65 -9.46 -2.86
N SER A 75 0.00 -10.03 -1.85
CA SER A 75 -0.68 -10.48 -0.63
C SER A 75 -1.06 -9.28 0.24
N LEU A 76 -2.36 -9.07 0.44
CA LEU A 76 -2.89 -8.00 1.31
C LEU A 76 -2.50 -8.22 2.78
N ASP A 77 -2.41 -9.47 3.23
CA ASP A 77 -1.98 -9.80 4.59
C ASP A 77 -0.51 -9.46 4.82
N TRP A 78 0.36 -9.78 3.86
CA TRP A 78 1.75 -9.38 3.94
C TRP A 78 1.90 -7.85 3.86
N PHE A 79 1.23 -7.21 2.90
CA PHE A 79 1.24 -5.75 2.76
C PHE A 79 0.78 -5.06 4.07
N TRP A 80 -0.36 -5.46 4.62
CA TRP A 80 -0.99 -4.76 5.74
C TRP A 80 -0.41 -5.14 7.10
N LEU A 81 -0.22 -6.44 7.35
CA LEU A 81 0.19 -6.98 8.65
C LEU A 81 1.68 -7.35 8.72
N GLY A 82 2.38 -7.40 7.58
CA GLY A 82 3.75 -7.91 7.53
C GLY A 82 3.83 -9.41 7.77
N ASN A 83 2.76 -10.17 7.50
CA ASN A 83 2.74 -11.62 7.73
C ASN A 83 3.32 -12.37 6.51
N GLU A 84 4.53 -12.91 6.61
CA GLU A 84 5.17 -13.66 5.52
C GLU A 84 4.72 -15.12 5.44
N LYS A 85 4.00 -15.64 6.44
CA LYS A 85 3.71 -17.08 6.57
C LYS A 85 3.04 -17.65 5.33
N GLU A 86 2.01 -16.99 4.81
CA GLU A 86 1.26 -17.49 3.65
C GLU A 86 2.10 -17.49 2.37
N LEU A 87 2.94 -16.47 2.18
CA LEU A 87 3.88 -16.39 1.06
C LEU A 87 4.87 -17.57 1.11
N VAL A 88 5.45 -17.84 2.28
CA VAL A 88 6.39 -18.94 2.48
C VAL A 88 5.72 -20.30 2.23
N MET A 89 4.53 -20.52 2.79
CA MET A 89 3.81 -21.79 2.62
C MET A 89 3.40 -22.03 1.17
N THR A 90 2.94 -20.99 0.47
CA THR A 90 2.57 -21.06 -0.95
C THR A 90 3.78 -21.43 -1.80
N ALA A 91 4.91 -20.73 -1.62
CA ALA A 91 6.15 -21.02 -2.34
C ALA A 91 6.69 -22.43 -2.05
N HIS A 92 6.65 -22.85 -0.78
CA HIS A 92 7.08 -24.20 -0.37
C HIS A 92 6.25 -25.30 -1.05
N ASN A 93 4.93 -25.17 -1.06
CA ASN A 93 4.03 -26.16 -1.66
C ASN A 93 4.20 -26.23 -3.19
N ALA A 94 4.27 -25.08 -3.87
CA ALA A 94 4.53 -25.03 -5.31
C ALA A 94 5.87 -25.69 -5.70
N ALA A 95 6.91 -25.50 -4.89
CA ALA A 95 8.21 -26.15 -5.09
C ALA A 95 8.18 -27.68 -4.87
N LYS A 96 7.20 -28.20 -4.12
CA LYS A 96 7.01 -29.65 -3.94
C LYS A 96 6.22 -30.27 -5.08
N GLU A 97 5.18 -29.59 -5.57
CA GLU A 97 4.33 -30.09 -6.66
C GLU A 97 5.13 -30.26 -7.97
N THR A 98 6.06 -29.35 -8.24
CA THR A 98 6.96 -29.39 -9.41
C THR A 98 8.01 -30.53 -9.39
N ARG A 99 8.12 -31.30 -8.30
CA ARG A 99 9.06 -32.43 -8.18
C ARG A 99 8.40 -33.80 -8.43
N THR A 100 7.13 -33.83 -8.80
CA THR A 100 6.35 -35.04 -9.07
C THR A 100 6.05 -35.16 -10.55
#